data_AF-A0A0Q9N3H1-F1
#
_entry.id   AF-A0A0Q9N3H1-F1
#
_cell.length_a   1.000
_cell.length_b   1.000
_cell.length_c   1.000
_cell.angle_alpha   90.00
_cell.angle_beta   90.00
_cell.angle_gamma   90.00
#
_symmetry.space_group_name_H-M   'P 1'
#
loop_
_entity.id
_entity.type
_entity.pdbx_description
1 polymer ?
#
loop_
_entity_poly.entity_id
_entity_poly.type
_entity_poly.pdbx_seq_one_letter_code
_entity_poly.pdbx_strand_id
1 'polypeptide(L)'
;MDQPTTIPGDRTAAVCAYAAAAAGALGAVTLGAMYAVEVPRGGPYVFGTINDATGAAFNVLAIPVILQVHRRAPRAVWTEPMTWLTVSACAAGAASSALLVLRLLDFNTSTAVSVASITLQGAWFLTIHARLRRVEDYPRSLSGLGRAIGGGMLFGFALAAAGFSVERPAWLRTALMAAGAAAAGAAWLAWPYWYYRAGQYLGGRLRSGTVPAAGAQDGG
;
A
#
# COMPACT_ATOMS: atom_id res chain seq x y z
N MET A 1 -22.20 -26.03 -1.94
CA MET A 1 -20.93 -25.53 -1.35
C MET A 1 -19.98 -25.36 -2.51
N ASP A 2 -19.87 -24.15 -3.03
CA ASP A 2 -19.00 -23.89 -4.17
C ASP A 2 -17.56 -23.99 -3.70
N GLN A 3 -16.81 -24.95 -4.24
CA GLN A 3 -15.38 -25.02 -3.97
C GLN A 3 -14.74 -23.71 -4.43
N PRO A 4 -13.97 -23.01 -3.57
CA PRO A 4 -13.28 -21.81 -3.99
C PRO A 4 -12.26 -22.21 -5.06
N THR A 5 -12.52 -21.78 -6.30
CA THR A 5 -11.58 -21.90 -7.40
C THR A 5 -10.26 -21.26 -6.97
N THR A 6 -9.22 -22.08 -6.84
CA THR A 6 -7.88 -21.61 -6.47
C THR A 6 -7.37 -20.67 -7.54
N ILE A 7 -7.35 -19.36 -7.26
CA ILE A 7 -6.91 -18.35 -8.23
C ILE A 7 -5.39 -18.48 -8.42
N PRO A 8 -4.90 -18.80 -9.64
CA PRO A 8 -3.48 -18.93 -9.91
C PRO A 8 -2.72 -17.65 -9.58
N GLY A 9 -1.42 -17.79 -9.33
CA GLY A 9 -0.53 -16.63 -9.27
C GLY A 9 -0.57 -15.82 -10.58
N ASP A 10 -0.09 -14.58 -10.52
CA ASP A 10 -0.03 -13.70 -11.70
C ASP A 10 1.37 -13.07 -11.76
N ARG A 11 2.08 -13.31 -12.88
CA ARG A 11 3.47 -12.87 -13.06
C ARG A 11 3.57 -11.36 -13.09
N THR A 12 2.64 -10.70 -13.75
CA THR A 12 2.59 -9.24 -13.84
C THR A 12 2.35 -8.65 -12.47
N ALA A 13 1.36 -9.15 -11.73
CA ALA A 13 1.09 -8.67 -10.38
C ALA A 13 2.26 -8.95 -9.41
N ALA A 14 2.96 -10.08 -9.55
CA ALA A 14 4.15 -10.37 -8.73
C ALA A 14 5.31 -9.41 -9.02
N VAL A 15 5.61 -9.15 -10.30
CA VAL A 15 6.65 -8.18 -10.71
C VAL A 15 6.30 -6.78 -10.23
N CYS A 16 5.05 -6.35 -10.43
CA CYS A 16 4.56 -5.07 -9.95
C CYS A 16 4.63 -4.96 -8.42
N ALA A 17 4.37 -6.05 -7.67
CA ALA A 17 4.51 -6.05 -6.23
C ALA A 17 5.97 -5.87 -5.78
N TYR A 18 6.93 -6.54 -6.42
CA TYR A 18 8.36 -6.31 -6.12
C TYR A 18 8.81 -4.90 -6.49
N ALA A 19 8.38 -4.39 -7.64
CA ALA A 19 8.71 -3.04 -8.07
C ALA A 19 8.08 -1.99 -7.15
N ALA A 20 6.83 -2.19 -6.71
CA ALA A 20 6.17 -1.33 -5.73
C ALA A 20 6.91 -1.38 -4.38
N ALA A 21 7.36 -2.55 -3.93
CA ALA A 21 8.18 -2.65 -2.72
C ALA A 21 9.48 -1.84 -2.83
N ALA A 22 10.18 -1.95 -3.96
CA ALA A 22 11.40 -1.19 -4.21
C ALA A 22 11.13 0.33 -4.27
N ALA A 23 10.11 0.76 -5.01
CA ALA A 23 9.73 2.16 -5.13
C ALA A 23 9.31 2.75 -3.77
N GLY A 24 8.50 2.03 -3.00
CA GLY A 24 8.07 2.46 -1.67
C GLY A 24 9.23 2.53 -0.66
N ALA A 25 10.16 1.58 -0.69
CA ALA A 25 11.34 1.62 0.16
C ALA A 25 12.28 2.78 -0.21
N LEU A 26 12.48 3.03 -1.51
CA LEU A 26 13.27 4.16 -1.99
C LEU A 26 12.63 5.49 -1.56
N GLY A 27 11.31 5.63 -1.76
CA GLY A 27 10.56 6.79 -1.29
C GLY A 27 10.67 7.02 0.21
N ALA A 28 10.61 5.95 1.02
CA ALA A 28 10.83 6.05 2.46
C ALA A 28 12.20 6.59 2.83
N VAL A 29 13.25 6.08 2.19
CA VAL A 29 14.63 6.53 2.42
C VAL A 29 14.81 7.98 1.97
N THR A 30 14.30 8.36 0.79
CA THR A 30 14.47 9.72 0.27
C THR A 30 13.65 10.74 1.05
N LEU A 31 12.44 10.40 1.51
CA LEU A 31 11.69 11.27 2.41
C LEU A 31 12.44 11.50 3.72
N GLY A 32 13.00 10.43 4.31
CA GLY A 32 13.85 10.54 5.50
C GLY A 32 15.07 11.43 5.27
N ALA A 33 15.76 11.25 4.13
CA ALA A 33 16.91 12.06 3.74
C ALA A 33 16.54 13.54 3.52
N MET A 34 15.37 13.82 2.91
CA MET A 34 14.85 15.18 2.73
C MET A 34 14.71 15.88 4.09
N TYR A 35 14.02 15.26 5.06
CA TYR A 35 13.83 15.84 6.39
C TYR A 35 15.12 15.96 7.19
N ALA A 36 16.05 15.03 7.03
CA ALA A 36 17.33 15.06 7.75
C ALA A 36 18.34 16.07 7.17
N VAL A 37 18.34 16.28 5.85
CA VAL A 37 19.40 17.01 5.14
C VAL A 37 18.90 18.32 4.52
N GLU A 38 17.77 18.31 3.82
CA GLU A 38 17.33 19.44 2.98
C GLU A 38 16.43 20.41 3.74
N VAL A 39 15.51 19.91 4.56
CA VAL A 39 14.59 20.75 5.35
C VAL A 39 15.34 21.71 6.29
N PRO A 40 16.38 21.29 7.06
CA PRO A 40 17.14 22.20 7.91
C PRO A 40 17.90 23.29 7.14
N ARG A 41 18.15 23.07 5.84
CA ARG A 41 18.89 23.99 4.96
C ARG A 41 17.97 24.84 4.07
N GLY A 42 16.65 24.61 4.12
CA GLY A 42 15.66 25.34 3.33
C GLY A 42 15.63 24.96 1.83
N GLY A 43 16.20 23.82 1.43
CA GLY A 43 16.24 23.37 0.03
C GLY A 43 17.56 22.69 -0.34
N PRO A 44 17.74 22.20 -1.60
CA PRO A 44 16.91 22.37 -2.80
C PRO A 44 15.75 21.37 -2.99
N TYR A 45 15.47 20.50 -2.01
CA TYR A 45 14.39 19.49 -2.05
C TYR A 45 14.51 18.46 -3.19
N VAL A 46 15.74 18.05 -3.53
CA VAL A 46 16.02 17.00 -4.53
C VAL A 46 15.51 15.65 -4.00
N PHE A 47 15.74 15.33 -2.73
CA PHE A 47 15.23 14.07 -2.16
C PHE A 47 13.70 14.08 -2.07
N GLY A 48 13.09 15.25 -1.84
CA GLY A 48 11.63 15.43 -1.96
C GLY A 48 11.12 15.09 -3.36
N THR A 49 11.77 15.63 -4.40
CA THR A 49 11.42 15.33 -5.79
C THR A 49 11.54 13.84 -6.11
N ILE A 50 12.59 13.16 -5.61
CA ILE A 50 12.75 11.71 -5.79
C ILE A 50 11.65 10.94 -5.04
N ASN A 51 11.35 11.33 -3.79
CA ASN A 51 10.23 10.75 -3.04
C ASN A 51 8.93 10.84 -3.85
N ASP A 52 8.61 12.00 -4.41
CA ASP A 52 7.37 12.20 -5.18
C ASP A 52 7.35 11.36 -6.46
N ALA A 53 8.47 11.30 -7.19
CA ALA A 53 8.60 10.45 -8.37
C ALA A 53 8.41 8.96 -8.03
N THR A 54 9.01 8.50 -6.93
CA THR A 54 8.84 7.12 -6.47
C THR A 54 7.44 6.85 -5.95
N GLY A 55 6.77 7.84 -5.34
CA GLY A 55 5.37 7.78 -4.96
C GLY A 55 4.44 7.64 -6.16
N ALA A 56 4.72 8.36 -7.25
CA ALA A 56 3.99 8.21 -8.51
C ALA A 56 4.12 6.79 -9.06
N ALA A 57 5.35 6.30 -9.18
CA ALA A 57 5.64 4.94 -9.65
C ALA A 57 4.99 3.88 -8.75
N PHE A 58 5.12 4.01 -7.43
CA PHE A 58 4.51 3.12 -6.45
C PHE A 58 3.01 2.97 -6.65
N ASN A 59 2.29 4.09 -6.78
CA ASN A 59 0.84 4.06 -6.93
C ASN A 59 0.40 3.37 -8.24
N VAL A 60 1.11 3.59 -9.34
CA VAL A 60 0.82 2.87 -10.61
C VAL A 60 1.06 1.37 -10.45
N LEU A 61 2.20 0.99 -9.86
CA LEU A 61 2.59 -0.40 -9.65
C LEU A 61 1.69 -1.13 -8.65
N ALA A 62 1.07 -0.40 -7.72
CA ALA A 62 0.14 -0.95 -6.74
C ALA A 62 -1.16 -1.47 -7.38
N ILE A 63 -1.62 -0.86 -8.48
CA ILE A 63 -2.91 -1.18 -9.13
C ILE A 63 -3.06 -2.68 -9.48
N PRO A 64 -2.17 -3.30 -10.28
CA PRO A 64 -2.30 -4.72 -10.62
C PRO A 64 -2.24 -5.63 -9.38
N VAL A 65 -1.49 -5.25 -8.36
CA VAL A 65 -1.42 -5.99 -7.08
C VAL A 65 -2.76 -5.92 -6.37
N ILE A 66 -3.36 -4.73 -6.27
CA ILE A 66 -4.66 -4.50 -5.65
C ILE A 66 -5.74 -5.32 -6.35
N LEU A 67 -5.81 -5.26 -7.68
CA LEU A 67 -6.76 -6.03 -8.48
C LEU A 67 -6.61 -7.54 -8.23
N GLN A 68 -5.37 -8.02 -8.21
CA GLN A 68 -5.09 -9.44 -8.05
C GLN A 68 -5.35 -9.95 -6.62
N VAL A 69 -5.04 -9.15 -5.59
CA VAL A 69 -5.39 -9.46 -4.20
C VAL A 69 -6.91 -9.40 -4.01
N HIS A 70 -7.58 -8.42 -4.62
CA HIS A 70 -9.02 -8.28 -4.48
C HIS A 70 -9.81 -9.46 -5.03
N ARG A 71 -9.40 -10.00 -6.19
CA ARG A 71 -10.03 -11.20 -6.78
C ARG A 71 -10.09 -12.38 -5.81
N ARG A 72 -9.19 -12.44 -4.83
CA ARG A 72 -9.11 -13.51 -3.81
C ARG A 72 -10.00 -13.24 -2.59
N ALA A 73 -10.53 -12.03 -2.44
CA ALA A 73 -11.38 -11.69 -1.32
C ALA A 73 -12.79 -12.28 -1.52
N PRO A 74 -13.44 -12.77 -0.45
CA PRO A 74 -14.83 -13.21 -0.52
C PRO A 74 -15.74 -12.07 -1.04
N ARG A 75 -16.56 -12.39 -2.05
CA ARG A 75 -17.49 -11.44 -2.66
C ARG A 75 -18.45 -10.86 -1.63
N ALA A 76 -18.65 -9.55 -1.65
CA ALA A 76 -19.81 -8.89 -1.06
C ALA A 76 -20.14 -7.61 -1.81
N VAL A 77 -21.31 -7.04 -1.53
CA VAL A 77 -21.83 -5.83 -2.19
C VAL A 77 -20.82 -4.66 -2.19
N TRP A 78 -20.03 -4.51 -1.14
CA TRP A 78 -19.07 -3.40 -1.00
C TRP A 78 -17.65 -3.70 -1.49
N THR A 79 -17.30 -4.97 -1.79
CA THR A 79 -15.92 -5.31 -2.15
C THR A 79 -15.55 -4.74 -3.52
N GLU A 80 -16.43 -4.87 -4.49
CA GLU A 80 -16.19 -4.38 -5.86
C GLU A 80 -16.09 -2.84 -5.94
N PRO A 81 -17.04 -2.06 -5.37
CA PRO A 81 -16.88 -0.61 -5.31
C PRO A 81 -15.59 -0.16 -4.60
N MET A 82 -15.21 -0.83 -3.51
CA MET A 82 -13.98 -0.52 -2.78
C MET A 82 -12.73 -0.73 -3.65
N THR A 83 -12.75 -1.72 -4.55
CA THR A 83 -11.63 -1.95 -5.48
C THR A 83 -11.45 -0.77 -6.42
N TRP A 84 -12.53 -0.37 -7.09
CA TRP A 84 -12.47 0.73 -8.05
C TRP A 84 -12.17 2.05 -7.36
N LEU A 85 -12.72 2.28 -6.16
CA LEU A 85 -12.37 3.43 -5.35
C LEU A 85 -10.86 3.46 -5.03
N THR A 86 -10.28 2.32 -4.66
CA THR A 86 -8.85 2.21 -4.34
C THR A 86 -7.97 2.36 -5.58
N VAL A 87 -8.37 1.76 -6.71
CA VAL A 87 -7.66 1.89 -7.99
C VAL A 87 -7.68 3.35 -8.46
N SER A 88 -8.83 4.01 -8.39
CA SER A 88 -8.97 5.44 -8.70
C SER A 88 -8.12 6.29 -7.75
N ALA A 89 -8.07 5.94 -6.46
CA ALA A 89 -7.21 6.62 -5.49
C ALA A 89 -5.72 6.47 -5.83
N CYS A 90 -5.28 5.28 -6.26
CA CYS A 90 -3.92 5.07 -6.75
C CYS A 90 -3.65 5.88 -8.01
N ALA A 91 -4.55 5.88 -8.99
CA ALA A 91 -4.41 6.67 -10.21
C ALA A 91 -4.32 8.19 -9.92
N ALA A 92 -5.19 8.70 -9.05
CA ALA A 92 -5.19 10.09 -8.61
C ALA A 92 -3.90 10.44 -7.84
N GLY A 93 -3.44 9.55 -6.95
CA GLY A 93 -2.18 9.72 -6.23
C GLY A 93 -0.98 9.76 -7.19
N ALA A 94 -0.94 8.85 -8.16
CA ALA A 94 0.10 8.81 -9.18
C ALA A 94 0.13 10.10 -10.03
N ALA A 95 -1.03 10.51 -10.53
CA ALA A 95 -1.16 11.74 -11.30
C ALA A 95 -0.76 12.97 -10.48
N SER A 96 -1.20 13.04 -9.22
CA SER A 96 -0.86 14.15 -8.32
C SER A 96 0.66 14.24 -8.08
N SER A 97 1.31 13.13 -7.75
CA SER A 97 2.76 13.11 -7.54
C SER A 97 3.53 13.43 -8.83
N ALA A 98 3.07 12.96 -9.99
CA ALA A 98 3.69 13.29 -11.27
C ALA A 98 3.55 14.79 -11.60
N LEU A 99 2.37 15.37 -11.40
CA LEU A 99 2.13 16.80 -11.60
C LEU A 99 2.97 17.65 -10.64
N LEU A 100 3.17 17.20 -9.40
CA LEU A 100 4.04 17.88 -8.43
C LEU A 100 5.50 17.88 -8.89
N VAL A 101 6.02 16.73 -9.36
CA VAL A 101 7.38 16.63 -9.93
C VAL A 101 7.55 17.55 -11.14
N LEU A 102 6.54 17.64 -12.00
CA LEU A 102 6.52 18.56 -13.15
C LEU A 102 6.27 20.02 -12.77
N ARG A 103 6.07 20.33 -11.48
CA ARG A 103 5.75 21.66 -10.94
C ARG A 103 4.47 22.27 -11.52
N LEU A 104 3.53 21.41 -11.92
CA LEU A 104 2.20 21.78 -12.42
C LEU A 104 1.14 21.78 -11.33
N LEU A 105 1.46 21.27 -10.14
CA LEU A 105 0.60 21.24 -8.97
C LEU A 105 1.39 21.75 -7.76
N ASP A 106 0.77 22.55 -6.90
CA ASP A 106 1.40 22.98 -5.67
C ASP A 106 1.46 21.86 -4.62
N PHE A 107 2.40 21.99 -3.69
CA PHE A 107 2.67 20.98 -2.68
C PHE A 107 1.46 20.72 -1.76
N ASN A 108 0.69 21.74 -1.39
CA ASN A 108 -0.43 21.59 -0.46
C ASN A 108 -1.57 20.80 -1.12
N THR A 109 -1.90 21.15 -2.37
CA THR A 109 -2.91 20.41 -3.14
C THR A 109 -2.47 18.96 -3.35
N SER A 110 -1.20 18.73 -3.71
CA SER A 110 -0.70 17.37 -3.88
C SER A 110 -0.69 16.55 -2.58
N THR A 111 -0.38 17.20 -1.46
CA THR A 111 -0.42 16.59 -0.13
C THR A 111 -1.84 16.18 0.22
N ALA A 112 -2.84 17.04 -0.03
CA ALA A 112 -4.24 16.72 0.23
C ALA A 112 -4.71 15.49 -0.57
N VAL A 113 -4.36 15.42 -1.86
CA VAL A 113 -4.67 14.26 -2.71
C VAL A 113 -3.95 13.00 -2.18
N SER A 114 -2.67 13.12 -1.83
CA SER A 114 -1.88 12.00 -1.31
C SER A 114 -2.45 11.45 -0.01
N VAL A 115 -2.84 12.31 0.94
CA VAL A 115 -3.47 11.91 2.21
C VAL A 115 -4.81 11.20 1.95
N ALA A 116 -5.63 11.73 1.04
CA ALA A 116 -6.90 11.10 0.66
C ALA A 116 -6.66 9.71 0.04
N SER A 117 -5.71 9.60 -0.90
CA SER A 117 -5.34 8.35 -1.55
C SER A 117 -4.82 7.32 -0.56
N ILE A 118 -3.94 7.72 0.36
CA ILE A 118 -3.41 6.85 1.42
C ILE A 118 -4.52 6.40 2.36
N THR A 119 -5.47 7.28 2.70
CA THR A 119 -6.60 6.94 3.57
C THR A 119 -7.49 5.88 2.92
N LEU A 120 -7.83 6.04 1.64
CA LEU A 120 -8.62 5.05 0.89
C LEU A 120 -7.89 3.71 0.79
N GLN A 121 -6.59 3.74 0.49
CA GLN A 121 -5.77 2.54 0.49
C GLN A 121 -5.69 1.89 1.88
N GLY A 122 -5.57 2.66 2.96
CA GLY A 122 -5.61 2.16 4.34
C GLY A 122 -6.93 1.46 4.68
N ALA A 123 -8.05 2.03 4.25
CA ALA A 123 -9.38 1.42 4.38
C ALA A 123 -9.49 0.12 3.59
N TRP A 124 -8.99 0.08 2.36
CA TRP A 124 -8.90 -1.15 1.58
C TRP A 124 -8.04 -2.21 2.29
N PHE A 125 -6.86 -1.82 2.76
CA PHE A 125 -5.95 -2.72 3.48
C PHE A 125 -6.63 -3.34 4.71
N LEU A 126 -7.27 -2.52 5.54
CA LEU A 126 -7.97 -2.98 6.73
C LEU A 126 -9.10 -3.95 6.39
N THR A 127 -9.99 -3.55 5.47
CA THR A 127 -11.25 -4.27 5.19
C THR A 127 -11.03 -5.54 4.36
N ILE A 128 -10.22 -5.46 3.30
CA ILE A 128 -9.96 -6.59 2.41
C ILE A 128 -9.13 -7.65 3.13
N HIS A 129 -8.12 -7.25 3.90
CA HIS A 129 -7.33 -8.23 4.63
C HIS A 129 -8.06 -8.85 5.82
N ALA A 130 -8.98 -8.12 6.48
CA ALA A 130 -9.85 -8.74 7.49
C ALA A 130 -10.71 -9.87 6.90
N ARG A 131 -11.14 -9.73 5.63
CA ARG A 131 -11.91 -10.77 4.92
C ARG A 131 -11.03 -11.91 4.43
N LEU A 132 -9.87 -11.59 3.85
CA LEU A 132 -8.91 -12.59 3.37
C LEU A 132 -8.41 -13.52 4.48
N ARG A 133 -8.41 -13.10 5.75
CA ARG A 133 -8.13 -13.98 6.89
C ARG A 133 -9.07 -15.18 7.02
N ARG A 134 -10.27 -15.11 6.43
CA ARG A 134 -11.27 -16.19 6.43
C ARG A 134 -11.12 -17.14 5.24
N VAL A 135 -10.22 -16.82 4.31
CA VAL A 135 -9.92 -17.68 3.15
C VAL A 135 -8.80 -18.63 3.55
N GLU A 136 -9.09 -19.93 3.54
CA GLU A 136 -8.18 -20.98 4.02
C GLU A 136 -6.82 -20.97 3.29
N ASP A 137 -6.88 -20.76 1.98
CA ASP A 137 -5.72 -20.74 1.08
C ASP A 137 -4.88 -19.45 1.10
N TYR A 138 -5.32 -18.41 1.81
CA TYR A 138 -4.63 -17.13 1.84
C TYR A 138 -3.69 -17.04 3.06
N PRO A 139 -2.42 -16.60 2.90
CA PRO A 139 -1.48 -16.56 4.01
C PRO A 139 -1.98 -15.67 5.17
N ARG A 140 -2.15 -16.27 6.36
CA ARG A 140 -2.59 -15.56 7.57
C ARG A 140 -1.63 -14.45 7.99
N SER A 141 -0.33 -14.63 7.75
CA SER A 141 0.70 -13.61 8.03
C SER A 141 0.57 -12.39 7.11
N LEU A 142 0.33 -12.61 5.81
CA LEU A 142 0.17 -11.54 4.83
C LEU A 142 -1.12 -10.74 5.07
N SER A 143 -2.21 -11.42 5.38
CA SER A 143 -3.48 -10.78 5.75
C SER A 143 -3.42 -10.12 7.13
N GLY A 144 -2.72 -10.71 8.10
CA GLY A 144 -2.47 -10.09 9.39
C GLY A 144 -1.71 -8.78 9.27
N LEU A 145 -0.60 -8.79 8.50
CA LEU A 145 0.20 -7.60 8.22
C LEU A 145 -0.59 -6.52 7.50
N GLY A 146 -1.31 -6.88 6.43
CA GLY A 146 -2.11 -5.92 5.68
C GLY A 146 -3.20 -5.26 6.55
N ARG A 147 -3.84 -6.05 7.42
CA ARG A 147 -4.82 -5.52 8.39
C ARG A 147 -4.18 -4.56 9.39
N ALA A 148 -2.98 -4.89 9.89
CA ALA A 148 -2.25 -4.05 10.83
C ALA A 148 -1.81 -2.73 10.20
N ILE A 149 -1.35 -2.75 8.93
CA ILE A 149 -1.00 -1.55 8.17
C ILE A 149 -2.24 -0.65 8.01
N GLY A 150 -3.34 -1.19 7.48
CA GLY A 150 -4.55 -0.40 7.27
C GLY A 150 -5.11 0.18 8.58
N GLY A 151 -5.14 -0.63 9.65
CA GLY A 151 -5.56 -0.18 10.97
C GLY A 151 -4.65 0.89 11.56
N GLY A 152 -3.33 0.69 11.50
CA GLY A 152 -2.34 1.65 11.99
C GLY A 152 -2.37 2.98 11.24
N MET A 153 -2.57 2.94 9.91
CA MET A 153 -2.68 4.15 9.09
C MET A 153 -3.92 4.97 9.45
N LEU A 154 -5.09 4.33 9.46
CA LEU A 154 -6.37 5.01 9.75
C LEU A 154 -6.44 5.51 11.19
N PHE A 155 -6.03 4.67 12.15
CA PHE A 155 -6.00 5.06 13.55
C PHE A 155 -4.98 6.17 13.80
N GLY A 156 -3.79 6.06 13.20
CA GLY A 156 -2.74 7.08 13.30
C GLY A 156 -3.21 8.44 12.75
N PHE A 157 -3.83 8.45 11.57
CA PHE A 157 -4.43 9.66 11.00
C PHE A 157 -5.56 10.23 11.84
N ALA A 158 -6.48 9.40 12.33
CA ALA A 158 -7.56 9.85 13.20
C ALA A 158 -7.01 10.46 14.50
N LEU A 159 -5.97 9.87 15.09
CA LEU A 159 -5.35 10.36 16.32
C LEU A 159 -4.61 11.68 16.10
N ALA A 160 -3.86 11.79 14.99
CA ALA A 160 -3.20 13.03 14.61
C ALA A 160 -4.23 14.14 14.32
N ALA A 161 -5.31 13.82 13.60
CA ALA A 161 -6.42 14.73 13.32
C ALA A 161 -7.10 15.21 14.62
N ALA A 162 -7.37 14.30 15.57
CA ALA A 162 -7.93 14.65 16.86
C ALA A 162 -7.03 15.62 17.65
N GLY A 163 -5.70 15.51 17.50
CA GLY A 163 -4.75 16.46 18.08
C GLY A 163 -5.00 17.91 17.63
N PHE A 164 -5.39 18.14 16.38
CA PHE A 164 -5.71 19.50 15.90
C PHE A 164 -6.95 20.10 16.54
N SER A 165 -7.89 19.27 17.01
CA SER A 165 -9.11 19.71 17.70
C SER A 165 -8.89 20.00 19.19
N VAL A 166 -7.72 19.67 19.75
CA VAL A 166 -7.39 19.92 21.16
C VAL A 166 -6.71 21.26 21.31
N GLU A 167 -7.43 22.25 21.84
CA GLU A 167 -6.87 23.58 22.12
C GLU A 167 -5.99 23.59 23.37
N ARG A 168 -6.42 22.89 24.44
CA ARG A 168 -5.71 22.76 25.72
C ARG A 168 -6.05 21.42 26.39
N PRO A 169 -5.13 20.86 27.21
CA PRO A 169 -3.77 21.32 27.46
C PRO A 169 -2.79 20.95 26.33
N ALA A 170 -1.73 21.76 26.13
CA ALA A 170 -0.81 21.59 25.00
C ALA A 170 -0.10 20.23 24.95
N TRP A 171 0.21 19.65 26.13
CA TRP A 171 0.84 18.32 26.21
C TRP A 171 -0.04 17.22 25.63
N LEU A 172 -1.38 17.32 25.77
CA LEU A 172 -2.33 16.35 25.23
C LEU A 172 -2.36 16.42 23.71
N ARG A 173 -2.41 17.63 23.15
CA ARG A 173 -2.29 17.84 21.70
C ARG A 173 -1.01 17.21 21.14
N THR A 174 0.13 17.49 21.76
CA THR A 174 1.42 16.94 21.34
C THR A 174 1.45 15.42 21.47
N ALA A 175 0.92 14.84 22.55
CA ALA A 175 0.85 13.40 22.74
C ALA A 175 0.02 12.71 21.66
N LEU A 176 -1.16 13.26 21.33
CA LEU A 176 -2.03 12.73 20.27
C LEU A 176 -1.37 12.81 18.90
N MET A 177 -0.77 13.95 18.55
CA MET A 177 -0.06 14.14 17.29
C MET A 177 1.14 13.18 17.18
N ALA A 178 1.96 13.06 18.23
CA ALA A 178 3.13 12.20 18.25
C ALA A 178 2.74 10.71 18.16
N ALA A 179 1.75 10.27 18.93
CA ALA A 179 1.24 8.90 18.87
C ALA A 179 0.62 8.59 17.49
N GLY A 180 -0.12 9.54 16.92
CA GLY A 180 -0.72 9.40 15.60
C GLY A 180 0.33 9.28 14.50
N ALA A 181 1.34 10.17 14.53
CA ALA A 181 2.47 10.15 13.61
C ALA A 181 3.30 8.87 13.74
N ALA A 182 3.55 8.38 14.97
CA ALA A 182 4.27 7.14 15.20
C ALA A 182 3.51 5.92 14.64
N ALA A 183 2.20 5.83 14.89
CA ALA A 183 1.37 4.74 14.40
C ALA A 183 1.27 4.73 12.86
N ALA A 184 0.97 5.88 12.26
CA ALA A 184 0.90 6.02 10.80
C ALA A 184 2.27 5.81 10.16
N GLY A 185 3.34 6.36 10.74
CA GLY A 185 4.72 6.19 10.26
C GLY A 185 5.18 4.74 10.29
N ALA A 186 4.92 4.01 11.38
CA ALA A 186 5.24 2.59 11.48
C ALA A 186 4.46 1.75 10.44
N ALA A 187 3.15 2.03 10.27
CA ALA A 187 2.33 1.38 9.25
C ALA A 187 2.85 1.66 7.83
N TRP A 188 3.23 2.90 7.56
CA TRP A 188 3.79 3.33 6.28
C TRP A 188 5.11 2.62 5.97
N LEU A 189 6.03 2.53 6.93
CA LEU A 189 7.31 1.82 6.77
C LEU A 189 7.14 0.30 6.59
N ALA A 190 6.08 -0.29 7.15
CA ALA A 190 5.77 -1.69 6.97
C ALA A 190 5.14 -2.00 5.59
N TRP A 191 4.65 -0.98 4.89
CA TRP A 191 3.90 -1.13 3.65
C TRP A 191 4.73 -1.68 2.48
N PRO A 192 5.96 -1.19 2.19
CA PRO A 192 6.83 -1.80 1.18
C PRO A 192 7.12 -3.28 1.47
N TYR A 193 7.30 -3.63 2.75
CA TYR A 193 7.52 -5.02 3.14
C TYR A 193 6.30 -5.90 2.84
N TRP A 194 5.09 -5.39 3.04
CA TRP A 194 3.88 -6.12 2.64
C TRP A 194 3.87 -6.39 1.13
N TYR A 195 4.21 -5.41 0.28
CA TYR A 195 4.28 -5.60 -1.17
C TYR A 195 5.33 -6.64 -1.56
N TYR A 196 6.49 -6.64 -0.91
CA TYR A 196 7.51 -7.68 -1.10
C TYR A 196 6.95 -9.08 -0.81
N ARG A 197 6.27 -9.25 0.33
CA ARG A 197 5.64 -10.52 0.72
C ARG A 197 4.50 -10.91 -0.23
N ALA A 198 3.75 -9.95 -0.74
CA ALA A 198 2.71 -10.17 -1.76
C ALA A 198 3.34 -10.66 -3.08
N GLY A 199 4.47 -10.08 -3.51
CA GLY A 199 5.23 -10.54 -4.68
C GLY A 199 5.71 -11.98 -4.54
N GLN A 200 6.24 -12.36 -3.37
CA GLN A 200 6.61 -13.75 -3.07
C GLN A 200 5.42 -14.70 -3.17
N TYR A 201 4.28 -14.33 -2.60
CA TYR A 201 3.07 -15.14 -2.64
C TYR A 201 2.51 -15.32 -4.05
N LEU A 202 2.36 -14.21 -4.79
CA LEU A 202 1.83 -14.22 -6.15
C LEU A 202 2.78 -14.94 -7.13
N GLY A 203 4.09 -14.79 -6.95
CA GLY A 203 5.10 -15.51 -7.71
C GLY A 203 5.19 -16.99 -7.36
N GLY A 204 5.07 -17.36 -6.09
CA GLY A 204 5.10 -18.73 -5.62
C GLY A 204 3.92 -19.56 -6.15
N ARG A 205 2.70 -18.99 -6.14
CA ARG A 205 1.50 -19.65 -6.70
C ARG A 205 1.57 -19.88 -8.22
N LEU A 206 2.37 -19.12 -8.98
CA LEU A 206 2.64 -19.44 -10.39
C LEU A 206 3.42 -20.75 -10.53
N ARG A 207 4.44 -20.94 -9.67
CA ARG A 207 5.32 -22.11 -9.70
C ARG A 207 4.63 -23.39 -9.21
N SER A 208 3.69 -23.26 -8.27
CA SER A 208 2.90 -24.40 -7.78
C SER A 208 1.73 -24.79 -8.69
N GLY A 209 1.29 -23.90 -9.58
CA GLY A 209 0.23 -24.17 -10.56
C GLY A 209 0.70 -24.94 -11.80
N THR A 210 1.98 -25.32 -11.86
CA THR A 210 2.56 -26.17 -12.90
C THR A 210 2.72 -27.59 -12.34
N VAL A 211 1.90 -28.56 -12.77
CA VAL A 211 1.97 -30.00 -12.43
C VAL A 211 1.61 -30.81 -13.67
N PRO A 212 2.19 -32.00 -13.95
CA PRO A 212 3.60 -32.41 -14.04
C PRO A 212 4.02 -32.61 -15.52
N ALA A 213 5.29 -32.96 -15.78
CA ALA A 213 5.76 -33.32 -17.12
C ALA A 213 4.89 -34.44 -17.72
N ALA A 214 4.26 -34.16 -18.86
CA ALA A 214 3.73 -35.19 -19.74
C ALA A 214 4.92 -36.02 -20.26
N GLY A 215 5.16 -37.19 -19.68
CA GLY A 215 6.26 -38.03 -20.11
C GLY A 215 6.59 -39.16 -19.15
N ALA A 216 5.69 -40.14 -19.05
CA ALA A 216 6.03 -41.53 -18.70
C ALA A 216 4.82 -42.43 -18.96
N GLN A 217 4.43 -42.54 -20.24
CA GLN A 217 3.82 -43.76 -20.76
C GLN A 217 4.78 -44.30 -21.81
N ASP A 218 5.89 -44.87 -21.34
CA ASP A 218 6.64 -45.84 -22.13
C ASP A 218 6.07 -47.21 -21.78
N GLY A 219 5.66 -47.91 -22.84
CA GLY A 219 5.07 -49.23 -22.77
C GLY A 219 6.06 -50.30 -22.31
N GLY A 220 5.47 -51.37 -21.79
CA GLY A 220 6.09 -52.66 -21.52
C GLY A 220 4.97 -53.67 -21.29
#